data_AF-A0A3D4FIC6-F1
#
_entry.id   AF-A0A3D4FIC6-F1
#
_cell.length_a   1.000
_cell.length_b   1.000
_cell.length_c   1.000
_cell.angle_alpha   90.00
_cell.angle_beta   90.00
_cell.angle_gamma   90.00
#
_symmetry.space_group_name_H-M   'P 1'
#
loop_
_entity.id
_entity.type
_entity.pdbx_description
1 polymer ?
#
loop_
_entity_poly.entity_id
_entity_poly.type
_entity_poly.pdbx_seq_one_letter_code
_entity_poly.pdbx_strand_id
1 'polypeptide(L)'
;MSKVVYSVLVAFLISLLLSPLLIPLLTKFKFGQNIRDEGPKSHLKKAGTPTMGGLIFIIASAITLFVVLRTVADEAIIALVSLVGFGIIGMLDDSLKIVHKHNEGLKSWQKMILLVILSIFLGYYASTRIGTDVIIPFFNITFNLGPMFIPFIVFYFAATTNAVNLTDGLDGLASSITLLVMTFFALVSFGMGYYNLSIFCGVLAGALLGFLRYNSYPAQIFMGDTGS
;
A
#
# COMPACT_ATOMS: atom_id res chain seq x y z
N MET A 1 8.21 8.61 20.68
CA MET A 1 7.90 9.64 19.68
C MET A 1 9.08 9.99 18.78
N SER A 2 10.27 10.31 19.33
CA SER A 2 11.45 10.71 18.53
C SER A 2 11.84 9.73 17.42
N LYS A 3 11.83 8.42 17.68
CA LYS A 3 12.10 7.39 16.67
C LYS A 3 11.08 7.40 15.52
N VAL A 4 9.79 7.52 15.83
CA VAL A 4 8.72 7.56 14.81
C VAL A 4 8.92 8.76 13.89
N VAL A 5 9.15 9.94 14.44
CA VAL A 5 9.38 11.17 13.67
C VAL A 5 10.62 11.05 12.78
N TYR A 6 11.72 10.52 13.33
CA TYR A 6 12.94 10.27 12.54
C TYR A 6 12.68 9.29 11.39
N SER A 7 11.95 8.20 11.63
CA SER A 7 11.59 7.22 10.60
C SER A 7 10.76 7.82 9.47
N VAL A 8 9.82 8.72 9.78
CA VAL A 8 9.04 9.46 8.77
C VAL A 8 9.96 10.25 7.85
N LEU A 9 10.90 11.01 8.43
CA LEU A 9 11.84 11.84 7.66
C LEU A 9 12.76 10.99 6.77
N VAL A 10 13.28 9.88 7.29
CA VAL A 10 14.13 8.97 6.51
C VAL A 10 13.34 8.36 5.33
N ALA A 11 12.14 7.86 5.58
CA ALA A 11 11.30 7.27 4.54
C ALA A 11 10.89 8.29 3.47
N PHE A 12 10.56 9.51 3.90
CA PHE A 12 10.30 10.65 3.01
C PHE A 12 11.49 10.93 2.09
N LEU A 13 12.69 11.09 2.65
CA LEU A 13 13.88 11.38 1.87
C LEU A 13 14.23 10.24 0.91
N ILE A 14 14.14 8.98 1.35
CA ILE A 14 14.39 7.83 0.48
C ILE A 14 13.39 7.80 -0.67
N SER A 15 12.08 7.95 -0.40
CA SER A 15 11.04 7.96 -1.44
C SER A 15 11.21 9.13 -2.41
N LEU A 16 11.49 10.33 -1.89
CA LEU A 16 11.73 11.54 -2.67
C LEU A 16 12.93 11.39 -3.62
N LEU A 17 14.03 10.80 -3.15
CA LEU A 17 15.25 10.60 -3.93
C LEU A 17 15.19 9.38 -4.86
N LEU A 18 14.43 8.34 -4.48
CA LEU A 18 14.25 7.13 -5.29
C LEU A 18 13.32 7.38 -6.48
N SER A 19 12.33 8.25 -6.32
CA SER A 19 11.38 8.64 -7.38
C SER A 19 12.06 9.06 -8.70
N PRO A 20 12.96 10.07 -8.74
CA PRO A 20 13.61 10.49 -9.99
C PRO A 20 14.52 9.42 -10.61
N LEU A 21 14.92 8.40 -9.83
CA LEU A 21 15.70 7.26 -10.34
C LEU A 21 14.78 6.20 -10.98
N LEU A 22 13.63 5.91 -10.35
CA LEU A 22 12.71 4.87 -10.82
C LEU A 22 11.73 5.35 -11.91
N ILE A 23 11.31 6.62 -11.90
CA ILE A 23 10.37 7.16 -12.90
C ILE A 23 10.90 6.98 -14.34
N PRO A 24 12.16 7.34 -14.69
CA PRO A 24 12.69 7.12 -16.03
C PRO A 24 12.77 5.64 -16.41
N LEU A 25 13.09 4.77 -15.44
CA LEU A 25 13.15 3.32 -15.65
C LEU A 25 11.76 2.77 -16.01
N LEU A 26 10.74 3.14 -15.23
CA LEU A 26 9.34 2.77 -15.49
C LEU A 26 8.83 3.40 -16.80
N THR A 27 9.27 4.60 -17.14
CA THR A 27 8.93 5.20 -18.44
C THR A 27 9.52 4.41 -19.61
N LYS A 28 10.78 3.96 -19.51
CA LYS A 28 11.50 3.22 -20.56
C LYS A 28 10.87 1.87 -20.89
N PHE A 29 10.34 1.17 -19.89
CA PHE A 29 9.65 -0.11 -20.09
C PHE A 29 8.25 0.03 -20.68
N LYS A 30 7.85 1.24 -21.12
CA LYS A 30 6.51 1.55 -21.62
C LYS A 30 5.41 1.20 -20.61
N PHE A 31 5.64 1.47 -19.32
CA PHE A 31 4.57 1.46 -18.30
C PHE A 31 3.54 2.59 -18.52
N GLY A 32 3.34 3.10 -19.74
CA GLY A 32 2.31 4.11 -20.03
C GLY A 32 0.95 3.44 -20.14
N GLN A 33 -0.05 3.94 -19.40
CA GLN A 33 -1.42 3.43 -19.51
C GLN A 33 -1.98 3.66 -20.92
N ASN A 34 -2.49 2.61 -21.57
CA ASN A 34 -3.41 2.74 -22.69
C ASN A 34 -4.74 3.28 -22.13
N ILE A 35 -5.19 4.43 -22.64
CA ILE A 35 -6.37 5.11 -22.11
C ILE A 35 -7.62 4.38 -22.63
N ARG A 36 -8.63 4.17 -21.77
CA ARG A 36 -9.97 3.75 -22.19
C ARG A 36 -10.59 4.83 -23.09
N ASP A 37 -11.09 4.44 -24.26
CA ASP A 37 -11.79 5.34 -25.19
C ASP A 37 -13.06 5.98 -24.57
N GLU A 38 -13.62 5.39 -23.50
CA GLU A 38 -14.87 5.82 -22.85
C GLU A 38 -14.69 6.85 -21.70
N GLY A 39 -13.47 7.33 -21.43
CA GLY A 39 -13.20 8.28 -20.33
C GLY A 39 -13.39 9.77 -20.68
N PRO A 40 -13.50 10.67 -19.69
CA PRO A 40 -13.57 12.12 -19.93
C PRO A 40 -12.38 12.64 -20.76
N LYS A 41 -12.60 13.58 -21.69
CA LYS A 41 -11.56 14.10 -22.62
C LYS A 41 -10.31 14.68 -21.91
N SER A 42 -10.40 15.05 -20.63
CA SER A 42 -9.25 15.45 -19.80
C SER A 42 -8.23 14.32 -19.58
N HIS A 43 -8.63 13.05 -19.70
CA HIS A 43 -7.75 11.88 -19.60
C HIS A 43 -6.84 11.70 -20.83
N LEU A 44 -7.18 12.28 -21.98
CA LEU A 44 -6.36 12.22 -23.20
C LEU A 44 -5.00 12.93 -23.07
N LYS A 45 -4.89 13.92 -22.16
CA LYS A 45 -3.62 14.60 -21.84
C LYS A 45 -2.69 13.79 -20.93
N LYS A 46 -3.17 12.68 -20.35
CA LYS A 46 -2.40 11.79 -19.45
C LYS A 46 -1.72 10.62 -20.18
N ALA A 47 -1.77 10.61 -21.51
CA ALA A 47 -1.11 9.59 -22.33
C ALA A 47 0.41 9.62 -22.09
N GLY A 48 0.94 8.55 -21.51
CA GLY A 48 2.39 8.36 -21.33
C GLY A 48 2.92 8.51 -19.91
N THR A 49 2.11 8.88 -18.91
CA THR A 49 2.54 8.83 -17.50
C THR A 49 2.73 7.37 -17.07
N PRO A 50 3.90 6.99 -16.52
CA PRO A 50 4.16 5.62 -16.10
C PRO A 50 3.27 5.17 -14.92
N THR A 51 2.92 3.89 -14.87
CA THR A 51 2.30 3.21 -13.72
C THR A 51 3.34 2.47 -12.86
N MET A 52 2.90 1.79 -11.79
CA MET A 52 3.72 1.06 -10.81
C MET A 52 4.58 1.92 -9.88
N GLY A 53 4.15 3.15 -9.63
CA GLY A 53 4.73 4.03 -8.61
C GLY A 53 4.70 3.45 -7.20
N GLY A 54 3.81 2.49 -6.93
CA GLY A 54 3.78 1.68 -5.73
C GLY A 54 5.15 1.16 -5.27
N LEU A 55 5.99 0.76 -6.23
CA LEU A 55 7.33 0.26 -5.96
C LEU A 55 8.20 1.27 -5.19
N ILE A 56 8.05 2.57 -5.46
CA ILE A 56 8.88 3.61 -4.84
C ILE A 56 8.67 3.61 -3.33
N PHE A 57 7.42 3.75 -2.88
CA PHE A 57 7.15 3.85 -1.44
C PHE A 57 7.22 2.50 -0.74
N ILE A 58 6.98 1.37 -1.43
CA ILE A 58 7.19 0.03 -0.87
C ILE A 58 8.69 -0.19 -0.59
N ILE A 59 9.56 0.07 -1.57
CA ILE A 59 11.01 -0.07 -1.42
C ILE A 59 11.53 0.91 -0.36
N ALA A 60 11.11 2.18 -0.41
CA ALA A 60 11.50 3.17 0.59
C ALA A 60 11.09 2.75 2.01
N SER A 61 9.89 2.19 2.15
CA SER A 61 9.40 1.69 3.45
C SER A 61 10.20 0.50 3.94
N ALA A 62 10.44 -0.49 3.09
CA ALA A 62 11.22 -1.69 3.43
C ALA A 62 12.65 -1.34 3.85
N ILE A 63 13.34 -0.47 3.09
CA ILE A 63 14.69 -0.01 3.43
C ILE A 63 14.69 0.73 4.77
N THR A 64 13.74 1.65 4.97
CA THR A 64 13.69 2.43 6.22
C THR A 64 13.45 1.54 7.42
N LEU A 65 12.54 0.57 7.32
CA LEU A 65 12.25 -0.37 8.41
C LEU A 65 13.44 -1.27 8.70
N PHE A 66 14.11 -1.78 7.67
CA PHE A 66 15.33 -2.58 7.84
C PHE A 66 16.46 -1.81 8.56
N VAL A 67 16.60 -0.52 8.28
CA VAL A 67 17.62 0.33 8.91
C VAL A 67 17.24 0.73 10.34
N VAL A 68 15.97 1.04 10.59
CA VAL A 68 15.54 1.58 11.89
C VAL A 68 15.22 0.49 12.92
N LEU A 69 14.59 -0.61 12.50
CA LEU A 69 14.15 -1.66 13.39
C LEU A 69 15.20 -2.76 13.48
N ARG A 70 15.69 -3.02 14.69
CA ARG A 70 16.58 -4.16 14.97
C ARG A 70 15.81 -5.45 15.20
N THR A 71 14.62 -5.33 15.77
CA THR A 71 13.69 -6.42 16.05
C THR A 71 12.31 -5.96 15.63
N VAL A 72 11.63 -6.74 14.81
CA VAL A 72 10.29 -6.40 14.32
C VAL A 72 9.28 -7.23 15.11
N ALA A 73 8.33 -6.56 15.76
CA ALA A 73 7.24 -7.23 16.46
C ALA A 73 6.24 -7.83 15.46
N ASP A 74 5.49 -8.86 15.87
CA ASP A 74 4.58 -9.61 15.01
C ASP A 74 3.57 -8.70 14.29
N GLU A 75 3.05 -7.66 14.93
CA GLU A 75 2.11 -6.71 14.31
C GLU A 75 2.74 -5.93 13.15
N ALA A 76 4.00 -5.53 13.31
CA ALA A 76 4.75 -4.83 12.26
C ALA A 76 5.21 -5.79 11.14
N ILE A 77 5.48 -7.05 11.46
CA ILE A 77 5.76 -8.09 10.46
C ILE A 77 4.53 -8.28 9.56
N ILE A 78 3.34 -8.43 10.15
CA ILE A 78 2.11 -8.60 9.38
C ILE A 78 1.86 -7.40 8.49
N ALA A 79 2.03 -6.18 9.01
CA ALA A 79 1.84 -4.97 8.22
C ALA A 79 2.84 -4.88 7.04
N LEU A 80 4.11 -5.24 7.27
CA LEU A 80 5.16 -5.25 6.24
C LEU A 80 4.91 -6.34 5.18
N VAL A 81 4.59 -7.57 5.62
CA VAL A 81 4.28 -8.69 4.71
C VAL A 81 3.01 -8.40 3.92
N SER A 82 2.03 -7.71 4.50
CA SER A 82 0.84 -7.24 3.79
C SER A 82 1.22 -6.23 2.71
N LEU A 83 1.98 -5.19 3.06
CA LEU A 83 2.43 -4.16 2.11
C LEU A 83 3.19 -4.77 0.93
N VAL A 84 4.15 -5.66 1.20
CA VAL A 84 4.96 -6.30 0.16
C VAL A 84 4.16 -7.35 -0.60
N GLY A 85 3.39 -8.19 0.08
CA GLY A 85 2.66 -9.30 -0.53
C GLY A 85 1.53 -8.83 -1.45
N PHE A 86 0.69 -7.89 -0.98
CA PHE A 86 -0.33 -7.29 -1.84
C PHE A 86 0.30 -6.44 -2.93
N GLY A 87 1.40 -5.74 -2.63
CA GLY A 87 2.18 -5.02 -3.62
C GLY A 87 2.72 -5.91 -4.74
N ILE A 88 3.18 -7.13 -4.44
CA ILE A 88 3.61 -8.12 -5.45
C ILE A 88 2.43 -8.55 -6.32
N ILE A 89 1.26 -8.81 -5.73
CA ILE A 89 0.06 -9.17 -6.50
C ILE A 89 -0.33 -8.04 -7.46
N GLY A 90 -0.31 -6.79 -6.98
CA GLY A 90 -0.53 -5.61 -7.80
C GLY A 90 0.53 -5.40 -8.88
N MET A 91 1.79 -5.67 -8.55
CA MET A 91 2.92 -5.62 -9.48
C MET A 91 2.75 -6.62 -10.62
N LEU A 92 2.29 -7.84 -10.31
CA LEU A 92 1.97 -8.85 -11.32
C LEU A 92 0.83 -8.37 -12.22
N ASP A 93 -0.21 -7.78 -11.66
CA ASP A 93 -1.35 -7.26 -12.41
C ASP A 93 -0.94 -6.13 -13.38
N ASP A 94 -0.24 -5.13 -12.88
CA ASP A 94 0.26 -4.01 -13.69
C ASP A 94 1.23 -4.48 -14.77
N SER A 95 2.12 -5.43 -14.46
CA SER A 95 3.06 -5.99 -15.43
C SER A 95 2.33 -6.71 -16.58
N LEU A 96 1.26 -7.45 -16.28
CA LEU A 96 0.49 -8.19 -17.28
C LEU A 96 -0.33 -7.26 -18.19
N LYS A 97 -0.88 -6.14 -17.66
CA LYS A 97 -1.53 -5.10 -18.48
C LYS A 97 -0.60 -4.63 -19.60
N ILE A 98 0.69 -4.50 -19.28
CA ILE A 98 1.70 -3.95 -20.19
C ILE A 98 2.19 -4.98 -21.19
N VAL A 99 2.49 -6.20 -20.73
CA VAL A 99 2.92 -7.29 -21.60
C VAL A 99 1.85 -7.60 -22.65
N HIS A 100 0.58 -7.63 -22.25
CA HIS A 100 -0.52 -7.93 -23.16
C HIS A 100 -0.99 -6.73 -24.00
N LYS A 101 -0.53 -5.51 -23.69
CA LYS A 101 -1.00 -4.24 -24.29
C LYS A 101 -2.52 -4.05 -24.24
N HIS A 102 -3.19 -4.75 -23.34
CA HIS A 102 -4.62 -4.64 -23.09
C HIS A 102 -4.84 -3.96 -21.73
N ASN A 103 -6.03 -3.41 -21.53
CA ASN A 103 -6.37 -2.72 -20.29
C ASN A 103 -6.59 -3.68 -19.11
N GLU A 104 -6.64 -4.99 -19.37
CA GLU A 104 -6.85 -6.03 -18.36
C GLU A 104 -5.53 -6.72 -18.00
N GLY A 105 -5.24 -6.79 -16.71
CA GLY A 105 -4.10 -7.51 -16.14
C GLY A 105 -4.46 -8.97 -15.86
N LEU A 106 -4.40 -9.36 -14.59
CA LEU A 106 -4.97 -10.61 -14.11
C LEU A 106 -6.50 -10.59 -14.33
N LYS A 107 -7.06 -11.75 -14.65
CA LYS A 107 -8.51 -11.91 -14.59
C LYS A 107 -8.98 -11.67 -13.15
N SER A 108 -10.15 -11.06 -12.97
CA SER A 108 -10.65 -10.69 -11.63
C SER A 108 -10.65 -11.86 -10.64
N TRP A 109 -10.98 -13.07 -11.11
CA TRP A 109 -10.94 -14.29 -10.28
C TRP A 109 -9.51 -14.73 -9.92
N GLN A 110 -8.52 -14.52 -10.79
CA GLN A 110 -7.11 -14.82 -10.51
C GLN A 110 -6.58 -13.88 -9.43
N LYS A 111 -6.83 -12.57 -9.58
CA LYS A 111 -6.48 -11.56 -8.57
C LYS A 111 -7.13 -11.90 -7.23
N MET A 112 -8.43 -12.22 -7.24
CA MET A 112 -9.17 -12.59 -6.03
C MET A 112 -8.59 -13.84 -5.34
N ILE A 113 -8.22 -14.89 -6.08
CA ILE A 113 -7.60 -16.08 -5.49
C ILE A 113 -6.28 -15.74 -4.80
N LEU A 114 -5.43 -14.92 -5.43
CA LEU A 114 -4.16 -14.50 -4.83
C LEU A 114 -4.38 -13.67 -3.55
N LEU A 115 -5.35 -12.76 -3.57
CA LEU A 115 -5.74 -11.97 -2.39
C LEU A 115 -6.23 -12.89 -1.26
N VAL A 116 -7.09 -13.86 -1.56
CA VAL A 116 -7.62 -14.82 -0.58
C VAL A 116 -6.51 -15.67 0.02
N ILE A 117 -5.63 -16.24 -0.79
CA ILE A 117 -4.52 -17.09 -0.31
C ILE A 117 -3.62 -16.29 0.64
N LEU A 118 -3.20 -15.08 0.24
CA LEU A 118 -2.36 -14.24 1.09
C LEU A 118 -3.09 -13.83 2.38
N SER A 119 -4.38 -13.50 2.29
CA SER A 119 -5.17 -13.10 3.45
C SER A 119 -5.41 -14.25 4.44
N ILE A 120 -5.58 -15.49 3.95
CA ILE A 120 -5.66 -16.69 4.81
C ILE A 120 -4.33 -16.89 5.55
N PHE A 121 -3.21 -16.78 4.84
CA PHE A 121 -1.88 -16.89 5.46
C PHE A 121 -1.67 -15.84 6.55
N LEU A 122 -1.96 -14.57 6.25
CA LEU A 122 -1.83 -13.46 7.21
C LEU A 122 -2.80 -13.61 8.38
N GLY A 123 -4.05 -14.00 8.13
CA GLY A 123 -5.06 -14.22 9.16
C GLY A 123 -4.70 -15.36 10.10
N TYR A 124 -4.17 -16.46 9.58
CA TYR A 124 -3.66 -17.57 10.38
C TYR A 124 -2.47 -17.15 11.25
N TYR A 125 -1.49 -16.46 10.66
CA TYR A 125 -0.33 -15.95 11.41
C TYR A 125 -0.76 -14.97 12.51
N ALA A 126 -1.63 -14.01 12.21
CA ALA A 126 -2.20 -13.08 13.20
C ALA A 126 -2.91 -13.82 14.34
N SER A 127 -3.76 -14.79 14.02
CA SER A 127 -4.55 -15.53 15.02
C SER A 127 -3.68 -16.29 16.03
N THR A 128 -2.48 -16.71 15.63
CA THR A 128 -1.57 -17.51 16.47
C THR A 128 -0.53 -16.66 17.21
N ARG A 129 -0.19 -15.47 16.70
CA ARG A 129 0.86 -14.61 17.26
C ARG A 129 0.34 -13.40 18.03
N ILE A 130 -0.78 -12.83 17.59
CA ILE A 130 -1.34 -11.59 18.16
C ILE A 130 -2.65 -11.91 18.89
N GLY A 131 -3.52 -12.71 18.27
CA GLY A 131 -4.82 -13.08 18.80
C GLY A 131 -5.96 -12.76 17.84
N THR A 132 -7.18 -13.09 18.27
CA THR A 132 -8.40 -12.99 17.47
C THR A 132 -9.40 -11.97 18.02
N ASP A 133 -8.93 -11.13 18.94
CA ASP A 133 -9.72 -10.09 19.58
C ASP A 133 -9.86 -8.87 18.69
N VAL A 134 -11.10 -8.41 18.50
CA VAL A 134 -11.43 -7.19 17.75
C VAL A 134 -12.06 -6.19 18.71
N ILE A 135 -11.46 -5.00 18.78
CA ILE A 135 -11.98 -3.90 19.59
C ILE A 135 -13.17 -3.28 18.87
N ILE A 136 -14.29 -3.09 19.58
CA ILE A 136 -15.43 -2.30 19.11
C ILE A 136 -15.25 -0.87 19.66
N PRO A 137 -14.89 0.11 18.80
CA PRO A 137 -14.67 1.48 19.26
C PRO A 137 -15.91 2.07 19.93
N PHE A 138 -15.71 3.04 20.83
CA PHE A 138 -16.76 3.77 21.58
C PHE A 138 -17.56 2.95 22.60
N PHE A 139 -17.59 1.62 22.49
CA PHE A 139 -18.32 0.76 23.43
C PHE A 139 -17.41 0.16 24.51
N ASN A 140 -16.09 0.30 24.39
CA ASN A 140 -15.10 -0.33 25.29
C ASN A 140 -15.31 -1.85 25.42
N ILE A 141 -15.80 -2.48 24.33
CA ILE A 141 -16.04 -3.92 24.23
C ILE A 141 -14.99 -4.51 23.31
N THR A 142 -14.43 -5.65 23.71
CA THR A 142 -13.57 -6.48 22.88
C THR A 142 -14.31 -7.77 22.55
N PHE A 143 -14.39 -8.10 21.26
CA PHE A 143 -15.06 -9.30 20.78
C PHE A 143 -14.04 -10.31 20.24
N ASN A 144 -14.01 -11.50 20.81
CA ASN A 144 -13.13 -12.57 20.33
C ASN A 144 -13.82 -13.31 19.17
N LEU A 145 -13.22 -13.24 17.98
CA LEU A 145 -13.77 -13.90 16.78
C LEU A 145 -13.41 -15.39 16.69
N GLY A 146 -12.44 -15.88 17.46
CA GLY A 146 -11.93 -17.24 17.38
C GLY A 146 -11.65 -17.67 15.92
N PRO A 147 -12.16 -18.83 15.46
CA PRO A 147 -11.98 -19.28 14.07
C PRO A 147 -12.58 -18.35 13.00
N MET A 148 -13.59 -17.55 13.33
CA MET A 148 -14.20 -16.58 12.39
C MET A 148 -13.28 -15.40 12.08
N PHE A 149 -12.16 -15.25 12.81
CA PHE A 149 -11.15 -14.24 12.54
C PHE A 149 -10.56 -14.37 11.13
N ILE A 150 -10.28 -15.60 10.66
CA ILE A 150 -9.66 -15.80 9.34
C ILE A 150 -10.61 -15.37 8.20
N PRO A 151 -11.87 -15.84 8.13
CA PRO A 151 -12.84 -15.34 7.16
C PRO A 151 -13.03 -13.81 7.22
N PHE A 152 -13.04 -13.24 8.43
CA PHE A 152 -13.13 -11.79 8.62
C PHE A 152 -11.93 -11.05 7.99
N ILE A 153 -10.70 -11.51 8.24
CA ILE A 153 -9.48 -10.93 7.66
C ILE A 153 -9.45 -11.07 6.13
N VAL A 154 -9.88 -12.21 5.59
CA VAL A 154 -10.02 -12.41 4.13
C VAL A 154 -10.96 -11.38 3.53
N PHE A 155 -12.14 -11.22 4.12
CA PHE A 155 -13.11 -10.22 3.67
C PHE A 155 -12.54 -8.79 3.80
N TYR A 156 -11.92 -8.47 4.93
CA TYR A 156 -11.33 -7.16 5.20
C TYR A 156 -10.27 -6.77 4.14
N PHE A 157 -9.31 -7.66 3.86
CA PHE A 157 -8.27 -7.37 2.87
C PHE A 157 -8.84 -7.31 1.46
N ALA A 158 -9.74 -8.22 1.08
CA ALA A 158 -10.41 -8.16 -0.23
C ALA A 158 -11.18 -6.85 -0.38
N ALA A 159 -11.97 -6.43 0.61
CA ALA A 159 -12.72 -5.19 0.55
C ALA A 159 -11.80 -3.96 0.47
N THR A 160 -10.79 -3.89 1.35
CA THR A 160 -9.93 -2.70 1.47
C THR A 160 -9.03 -2.51 0.25
N THR A 161 -8.41 -3.58 -0.25
CA THR A 161 -7.54 -3.50 -1.46
C THR A 161 -8.35 -3.06 -2.69
N ASN A 162 -9.55 -3.60 -2.89
CA ASN A 162 -10.42 -3.16 -3.98
C ASN A 162 -10.91 -1.71 -3.79
N ALA A 163 -11.22 -1.29 -2.55
CA ALA A 163 -11.65 0.08 -2.27
C ALA A 163 -10.55 1.12 -2.54
N VAL A 164 -9.30 0.84 -2.15
CA VAL A 164 -8.17 1.75 -2.41
C VAL A 164 -7.83 1.77 -3.90
N ASN A 165 -7.87 0.62 -4.59
CA ASN A 165 -7.72 0.56 -6.05
C ASN A 165 -8.77 1.39 -6.81
N LEU A 166 -10.03 1.37 -6.36
CA LEU A 166 -11.08 2.24 -6.93
C LEU A 166 -10.84 3.74 -6.65
N THR A 167 -10.11 4.06 -5.58
CA THR A 167 -9.78 5.44 -5.20
C THR A 167 -8.60 5.99 -6.02
N ASP A 168 -7.74 5.14 -6.59
CA ASP A 168 -6.58 5.51 -7.42
C ASP A 168 -6.99 5.89 -8.86
N GLY A 169 -7.93 6.84 -8.99
CA GLY A 169 -8.44 7.34 -10.28
C GLY A 169 -8.03 8.79 -10.60
N LEU A 170 -7.48 9.52 -9.63
CA LEU A 170 -7.09 10.93 -9.74
C LEU A 170 -5.69 11.17 -9.17
N ASP A 171 -4.96 12.11 -9.77
CA ASP A 171 -3.59 12.48 -9.40
C ASP A 171 -3.52 12.85 -7.91
N GLY A 172 -2.75 12.10 -7.12
CA GLY A 172 -2.56 12.36 -5.70
C GLY A 172 -3.70 11.89 -4.79
N LEU A 173 -4.84 11.41 -5.30
CA LEU A 173 -6.02 11.15 -4.47
C LEU A 173 -5.80 9.99 -3.50
N ALA A 174 -5.52 8.78 -4.01
CA ALA A 174 -5.29 7.61 -3.18
C ALA A 174 -4.10 7.83 -2.23
N SER A 175 -3.00 8.40 -2.74
CA SER A 175 -1.80 8.67 -1.94
C SER A 175 -2.07 9.65 -0.79
N SER A 176 -2.83 10.73 -1.02
CA SER A 176 -3.16 11.72 0.02
C SER A 176 -4.12 11.17 1.07
N ILE A 177 -5.11 10.36 0.67
CA ILE A 177 -6.04 9.71 1.61
C ILE A 177 -5.27 8.70 2.48
N THR A 178 -4.48 7.82 1.85
CA THR A 178 -3.69 6.81 2.57
C THR A 178 -2.66 7.46 3.50
N LEU A 179 -2.06 8.60 3.13
CA LEU A 179 -1.19 9.39 4.00
C LEU A 179 -1.89 9.81 5.30
N LEU A 180 -3.12 10.32 5.22
CA LEU A 180 -3.90 10.70 6.40
C LEU A 180 -4.27 9.49 7.25
N VAL A 181 -4.69 8.39 6.63
CA VAL A 181 -5.02 7.13 7.32
C VAL A 181 -3.81 6.55 8.04
N MET A 182 -2.63 6.53 7.41
CA MET A 182 -1.38 6.06 8.03
C MET A 182 -0.93 6.97 9.16
N THR A 183 -1.12 8.29 9.04
CA THR A 183 -0.84 9.22 10.13
C THR A 183 -1.72 8.95 11.34
N PHE A 184 -3.02 8.71 11.11
CA PHE A 184 -3.95 8.32 12.17
C PHE A 184 -3.51 7.02 12.86
N PHE A 185 -3.22 5.96 12.09
CA PHE A 185 -2.76 4.70 12.67
C PHE A 185 -1.42 4.82 13.39
N ALA A 186 -0.49 5.65 12.92
CA ALA A 186 0.75 5.91 13.63
C ALA A 186 0.51 6.47 15.03
N LEU A 187 -0.45 7.39 15.18
CA LEU A 187 -0.81 7.99 16.47
C LEU A 187 -1.56 7.00 17.38
N VAL A 188 -2.53 6.27 16.84
CA VAL A 188 -3.31 5.27 17.59
C VAL A 188 -2.41 4.14 18.09
N SER A 189 -1.60 3.55 17.21
CA SER A 189 -0.66 2.49 17.58
C SER A 189 0.36 2.98 18.62
N PHE A 190 0.79 4.24 18.55
CA PHE A 190 1.66 4.82 19.58
C PHE A 190 0.96 4.91 20.93
N GLY A 191 -0.28 5.42 20.96
CA GLY A 191 -1.08 5.55 22.18
C GLY A 191 -1.42 4.21 22.84
N MET A 192 -1.54 3.15 22.04
CA MET A 192 -1.77 1.78 22.52
C MET A 192 -0.49 1.01 22.90
N GLY A 193 0.69 1.62 22.73
CA GLY A 193 1.98 0.98 23.05
C GLY A 193 2.54 0.06 21.95
N TYR A 194 1.90 -0.04 20.79
CA TYR A 194 2.40 -0.77 19.62
C TYR A 194 3.45 0.04 18.85
N TYR A 195 4.61 0.27 19.46
CA TYR A 195 5.62 1.19 18.92
C TYR A 195 6.20 0.76 17.57
N ASN A 196 6.41 -0.54 17.31
CA ASN A 196 6.90 -1.02 16.02
C ASN A 196 5.87 -0.79 14.90
N LEU A 197 4.58 -1.00 15.19
CA LEU A 197 3.49 -0.72 14.26
C LEU A 197 3.33 0.78 14.00
N SER A 198 3.48 1.60 15.05
CA SER A 198 3.51 3.06 14.91
C SER A 198 4.66 3.54 14.01
N ILE A 199 5.86 2.95 14.14
CA ILE A 199 6.99 3.21 13.26
C ILE A 199 6.65 2.78 11.82
N PHE A 200 6.07 1.60 11.61
CA PHE A 200 5.62 1.15 10.29
C PHE A 200 4.68 2.16 9.62
N CYS A 201 3.61 2.57 10.33
CA CYS A 201 2.65 3.54 9.81
C CYS A 201 3.31 4.90 9.51
N GLY A 202 4.19 5.37 10.39
CA GLY A 202 4.96 6.60 10.18
C GLY A 202 5.90 6.52 8.97
N VAL A 203 6.60 5.39 8.79
CA VAL A 203 7.44 5.13 7.62
C VAL A 203 6.61 5.20 6.34
N LEU A 204 5.48 4.49 6.29
CA LEU A 204 4.64 4.47 5.10
C LEU A 204 4.05 5.86 4.81
N ALA A 205 3.64 6.60 5.85
CA ALA A 205 3.23 8.00 5.71
C ALA A 205 4.35 8.88 5.12
N GLY A 206 5.58 8.79 5.64
CA GLY A 206 6.74 9.51 5.11
C GLY A 206 7.02 9.15 3.66
N ALA A 207 7.04 7.86 3.32
CA ALA A 207 7.28 7.38 1.98
C ALA A 207 6.19 7.84 0.98
N LEU A 208 4.92 7.81 1.38
CA LEU A 208 3.81 8.36 0.59
C LEU A 208 3.94 9.85 0.38
N LEU A 209 4.35 10.62 1.40
CA LEU A 209 4.58 12.06 1.28
C LEU A 209 5.70 12.37 0.25
N GLY A 210 6.77 11.58 0.24
CA GLY A 210 7.85 11.70 -0.76
C GLY A 210 7.37 11.36 -2.17
N PHE A 211 6.56 10.30 -2.31
CA PHE A 211 5.95 9.89 -3.57
C PHE A 211 4.95 10.93 -4.10
N LEU A 212 4.18 11.55 -3.20
CA LEU A 212 3.15 12.54 -3.53
C LEU A 212 3.73 13.75 -4.26
N ARG A 213 5.01 14.10 -4.07
CA ARG A 213 5.71 15.13 -4.84
C ARG A 213 5.64 14.91 -6.35
N TYR A 214 5.63 13.64 -6.77
CA TYR A 214 5.62 13.21 -8.17
C TYR A 214 4.24 12.69 -8.61
N ASN A 215 3.37 12.31 -7.69
CA ASN A 215 2.02 11.83 -7.96
C ASN A 215 0.94 12.94 -7.91
N SER A 216 1.21 14.09 -7.29
CA SER A 216 0.30 15.25 -7.28
C SER A 216 0.07 15.81 -8.68
N TYR A 217 -1.09 16.43 -8.91
CA TYR A 217 -1.43 17.04 -10.20
C TYR A 217 -0.43 18.13 -10.61
N PRO A 218 0.08 18.13 -11.86
CA PRO A 218 -0.03 17.07 -12.87
C PRO A 218 0.90 15.88 -12.57
N ALA A 219 0.35 14.66 -12.52
CA ALA A 219 1.10 13.47 -12.11
C ALA A 219 2.21 13.08 -13.11
N GLN A 220 3.41 12.84 -12.58
CA GLN A 220 4.57 12.29 -13.30
C GLN A 220 4.64 10.77 -13.20
N ILE A 221 3.91 10.17 -12.24
CA ILE A 221 3.81 8.72 -12.06
C ILE A 221 2.51 8.36 -11.34
N PHE A 222 1.85 7.27 -11.77
CA PHE A 222 0.69 6.69 -11.11
C PHE A 222 1.10 5.62 -10.11
N MET A 223 0.33 5.49 -9.03
CA MET A 223 0.54 4.47 -8.00
C MET A 223 0.37 3.07 -8.59
N GLY A 224 -0.72 2.85 -9.33
CA GLY A 224 -1.01 1.58 -9.99
C GLY A 224 -1.50 0.52 -9.01
N ASP A 225 -1.91 -0.63 -9.53
CA ASP A 225 -2.37 -1.76 -8.70
C ASP A 225 -1.27 -2.24 -7.74
N THR A 226 0.00 -2.01 -8.08
CA THR A 226 1.15 -2.27 -7.21
C THR A 226 1.10 -1.52 -5.89
N GLY A 227 0.54 -0.32 -5.88
CA GLY A 227 0.52 0.53 -4.69
C GLY A 227 -0.85 0.64 -4.01
N SER A 228 -1.94 0.44 -4.74
CA SER A 228 -3.32 0.57 -4.28
C SER A 228 -3.86 -0.73 -3.68
#